data_AF-A0A2G2P8I3-F1
#
_entry.id   AF-A0A2G2P8I3-F1
#
_cell.length_a   1.000
_cell.length_b   1.000
_cell.length_c   1.000
_cell.angle_alpha   90.00
_cell.angle_beta   90.00
_cell.angle_gamma   90.00
#
_symmetry.space_group_name_H-M   'P 1'
#
loop_
_entity.id
_entity.type
_entity.pdbx_description
1 polymer ?
#
loop_
_entity_poly.entity_id
_entity_poly.type
_entity_poly.pdbx_seq_one_letter_code
_entity_poly.pdbx_strand_id
1 'polypeptide(L)'
;WNIEKRLLQINKNLKFNNKINYYKQIRNAKLNVFDHMHTGYLETLSMNIPTIIIIPKNIYCFRDSAKPYIEKLKDVKILFENPIEASNFVDKVYDNIDSWWLSEDVQKIREEFCYNYARTSEDWVNEWVKEFNEI
;
A
#
# COMPACT_ATOMS: atom_id res chain seq x y z
N TRP A 1 -14.03 12.34 -17.57
CA TRP A 1 -14.14 10.90 -17.27
C TRP A 1 -15.31 10.49 -16.36
N ASN A 2 -16.06 11.42 -15.71
CA ASN A 2 -17.29 11.15 -14.94
C ASN A 2 -17.23 9.91 -14.02
N ILE A 3 -16.10 9.73 -13.33
CA ILE A 3 -15.75 8.50 -12.61
C ILE A 3 -16.78 8.18 -11.53
N GLU A 4 -17.14 9.16 -10.70
CA GLU A 4 -18.14 9.01 -9.63
C GLU A 4 -19.48 8.47 -10.16
N LYS A 5 -20.01 9.08 -11.23
CA LYS A 5 -21.27 8.64 -11.85
C LYS A 5 -21.19 7.19 -12.34
N ARG A 6 -20.06 6.77 -12.91
CA ARG A 6 -19.85 5.41 -13.42
C ARG A 6 -19.72 4.39 -12.29
N LEU A 7 -19.00 4.74 -11.23
CA LEU A 7 -18.83 3.87 -10.07
C LEU A 7 -20.15 3.69 -9.31
N LEU A 8 -20.97 4.74 -9.19
CA LEU A 8 -22.30 4.66 -8.58
C LEU A 8 -23.30 3.81 -9.40
N GLN A 9 -23.06 3.62 -10.70
CA GLN A 9 -23.84 2.67 -11.50
C GLN A 9 -23.54 1.21 -11.12
N ILE A 10 -22.32 0.93 -10.67
CA ILE A 10 -21.88 -0.41 -10.23
C ILE A 10 -22.33 -0.66 -8.79
N ASN A 11 -22.09 0.30 -7.89
CA ASN A 11 -22.46 0.19 -6.49
C ASN A 11 -22.93 1.54 -5.94
N LYS A 12 -24.24 1.64 -5.67
CA LYS A 12 -24.89 2.86 -5.15
C LYS A 12 -24.51 3.19 -3.71
N ASN A 13 -23.92 2.25 -2.97
CA ASN A 13 -23.50 2.44 -1.58
C ASN A 13 -22.11 3.06 -1.46
N LEU A 14 -21.41 3.30 -2.58
CA LEU A 14 -20.12 3.98 -2.56
C LEU A 14 -20.26 5.41 -2.05
N LYS A 15 -19.33 5.80 -1.19
CA LYS A 15 -19.23 7.15 -0.63
C LYS A 15 -17.96 7.81 -1.15
N PHE A 16 -18.10 9.02 -1.66
CA PHE A 16 -16.99 9.83 -2.16
C PHE A 16 -16.72 10.95 -1.17
N ASN A 17 -15.48 11.07 -0.71
CA ASN A 17 -15.11 12.04 0.31
C ASN A 17 -13.96 12.93 -0.15
N ASN A 18 -14.33 14.15 -0.53
CA ASN A 18 -13.42 15.22 -0.93
C ASN A 18 -13.31 16.32 0.14
N LYS A 19 -13.88 16.10 1.34
CA LYS A 19 -13.95 17.10 2.41
C LYS A 19 -12.96 16.83 3.53
N ILE A 20 -12.68 15.56 3.81
CA ILE A 20 -11.72 15.16 4.85
C ILE A 20 -10.31 15.10 4.25
N ASN A 21 -9.32 15.61 4.98
CA ASN A 21 -7.92 15.50 4.60
C ASN A 21 -7.50 14.03 4.40
N TYR A 22 -6.73 13.78 3.34
CA TYR A 22 -6.25 12.44 2.94
C TYR A 22 -5.69 11.62 4.10
N TYR A 23 -4.76 12.18 4.90
CA TYR A 23 -4.12 11.47 6.00
C TYR A 23 -5.11 11.06 7.10
N LYS A 24 -6.16 11.86 7.33
CA LYS A 24 -7.24 11.50 8.25
C LYS A 24 -8.12 10.39 7.69
N GLN A 25 -8.32 10.34 6.36
CA GLN A 25 -9.09 9.26 5.73
C GLN A 25 -8.33 7.93 5.84
N ILE A 26 -7.06 7.89 5.45
CA ILE A 26 -6.28 6.63 5.45
C ILE A 26 -6.04 6.08 6.86
N ARG A 27 -5.86 6.95 7.86
CA ARG A 27 -5.70 6.53 9.28
C ARG A 27 -6.99 5.97 9.89
N ASN A 28 -8.14 6.47 9.46
CA ASN A 28 -9.43 6.04 10.00
C ASN A 28 -10.01 4.82 9.26
N ALA A 29 -9.45 4.47 8.11
CA ALA A 29 -9.85 3.29 7.36
C ALA A 29 -9.34 2.02 8.08
N LYS A 30 -10.19 0.99 8.14
CA LYS A 30 -9.77 -0.35 8.62
C LYS A 30 -8.74 -0.98 7.69
N LEU A 31 -8.84 -0.67 6.39
CA LEU A 31 -7.97 -1.15 5.32
C LEU A 31 -7.96 -0.13 4.19
N ASN A 32 -6.78 0.14 3.64
CA ASN A 32 -6.61 0.95 2.45
C ASN A 32 -6.36 0.03 1.24
N VAL A 33 -7.04 0.29 0.12
CA VAL A 33 -6.87 -0.49 -1.11
C VAL A 33 -6.49 0.47 -2.23
N PHE A 34 -5.38 0.18 -2.91
CA PHE A 34 -4.89 0.93 -4.06
C PHE A 34 -4.90 0.04 -5.30
N ASP A 35 -5.50 0.50 -6.39
CA ASP A 35 -5.62 -0.22 -7.67
C ASP A 35 -4.52 0.12 -8.69
N HIS A 36 -3.49 0.85 -8.25
CA HIS A 36 -2.37 1.31 -9.08
C HIS A 36 -1.18 1.80 -8.24
N MET A 37 0.01 1.86 -8.85
CA MET A 37 1.25 2.26 -8.16
C MET A 37 1.43 3.78 -8.10
N HIS A 38 0.85 4.42 -7.08
CA HIS A 38 1.05 5.84 -6.77
C HIS A 38 1.77 6.04 -5.43
N THR A 39 1.90 7.27 -4.94
CA THR A 39 2.54 7.53 -3.65
C THR A 39 1.72 7.03 -2.45
N GLY A 40 0.39 6.92 -2.59
CA GLY A 40 -0.50 6.61 -1.46
C GLY A 40 -0.22 5.26 -0.77
N TYR A 41 0.18 4.23 -1.52
CA TYR A 41 0.56 2.96 -0.89
C TYR A 41 1.90 3.09 -0.15
N LEU A 42 2.87 3.86 -0.67
CA LEU A 42 4.15 4.11 0.02
C LEU A 42 3.92 4.86 1.34
N GLU A 43 3.05 5.86 1.33
CA GLU A 43 2.67 6.63 2.52
C GLU A 43 2.01 5.73 3.57
N THR A 44 1.04 4.91 3.18
CA THR A 44 0.36 4.00 4.12
C THR A 44 1.27 2.89 4.66
N LEU A 45 2.13 2.29 3.82
CA LEU A 45 3.11 1.28 4.25
C LEU A 45 4.12 1.86 5.25
N SER A 46 4.66 3.05 4.97
CA SER A 46 5.63 3.74 5.86
C SER A 46 4.99 4.17 7.18
N MET A 47 3.70 4.53 7.17
CA MET A 47 2.91 4.83 8.37
C MET A 47 2.43 3.60 9.14
N ASN A 48 2.78 2.38 8.68
CA ASN A 48 2.32 1.10 9.23
C ASN A 48 0.78 0.96 9.28
N ILE A 49 0.10 1.40 8.23
CA ILE A 49 -1.36 1.32 8.11
C ILE A 49 -1.74 0.13 7.20
N PRO A 50 -2.72 -0.71 7.59
CA PRO A 50 -3.17 -1.85 6.79
C PRO A 50 -3.48 -1.46 5.34
N THR A 51 -2.79 -2.12 4.40
CA THR A 51 -2.78 -1.73 2.99
C THR A 51 -2.75 -2.95 2.07
N ILE A 52 -3.59 -2.92 1.05
CA ILE A 52 -3.57 -3.84 -0.09
C ILE A 52 -3.34 -3.06 -1.38
N ILE A 53 -2.49 -3.59 -2.25
CA ILE A 53 -2.20 -3.07 -3.57
C ILE A 53 -2.70 -4.10 -4.59
N ILE A 54 -3.43 -3.66 -5.60
CA ILE A 54 -3.90 -4.50 -6.69
C ILE A 54 -3.35 -3.93 -7.97
N ILE A 55 -2.46 -4.67 -8.65
CA ILE A 55 -1.90 -4.25 -9.92
C ILE A 55 -2.06 -5.35 -10.97
N PRO A 56 -2.67 -5.10 -12.13
CA PRO A 56 -2.78 -6.11 -13.16
C PRO A 56 -1.42 -6.61 -13.62
N LYS A 57 -1.31 -7.94 -13.78
CA LYS A 57 -0.11 -8.61 -14.28
C LYS A 57 0.34 -8.00 -15.62
N ASN A 58 1.64 -7.84 -15.81
CA ASN A 58 2.28 -7.33 -17.03
C ASN A 58 2.01 -5.86 -17.39
N ILE A 59 1.29 -5.08 -16.59
CA ILE A 59 1.15 -3.63 -16.82
C ILE A 59 2.36 -2.86 -16.28
N TYR A 60 2.94 -3.32 -15.18
CA TYR A 60 4.07 -2.68 -14.53
C TYR A 60 5.38 -3.40 -14.86
N CYS A 61 6.37 -2.64 -15.35
CA CYS A 61 7.72 -3.12 -15.57
C CYS A 61 8.62 -2.70 -14.41
N PHE A 62 8.87 -3.61 -13.48
CA PHE A 62 9.80 -3.37 -12.38
C PHE A 62 11.25 -3.57 -12.82
N ARG A 63 12.15 -2.71 -12.34
CA ARG A 63 13.60 -2.90 -12.45
C ARG A 63 13.99 -4.22 -11.79
N ASP A 64 15.04 -4.87 -12.27
CA ASP A 64 15.49 -6.16 -11.71
C ASP A 64 15.81 -6.08 -10.21
N SER A 65 16.32 -4.94 -9.75
CA SER A 65 16.56 -4.68 -8.33
C SER A 65 15.29 -4.59 -7.47
N ALA A 66 14.14 -4.24 -8.06
CA ALA A 66 12.87 -4.10 -7.35
C ALA A 66 12.02 -5.37 -7.36
N LYS A 67 12.20 -6.25 -8.36
CA LYS A 67 11.42 -7.49 -8.48
C LYS A 67 11.41 -8.35 -7.20
N PRO A 68 12.54 -8.57 -6.50
CA PRO A 68 12.53 -9.38 -5.28
C PRO A 68 11.61 -8.81 -4.19
N TYR A 69 11.56 -7.48 -4.06
CA TYR A 69 10.71 -6.82 -3.07
C TYR A 69 9.23 -6.87 -3.45
N ILE A 70 8.91 -6.76 -4.74
CA ILE A 70 7.54 -6.91 -5.24
C ILE A 70 7.02 -8.34 -5.00
N GLU A 71 7.83 -9.37 -5.26
CA GLU A 71 7.44 -10.75 -4.98
C GLU A 71 7.25 -10.98 -3.47
N LYS A 72 8.12 -10.44 -2.62
CA LYS A 72 7.93 -10.49 -1.16
C LYS A 72 6.59 -9.87 -0.73
N LEU A 73 6.20 -8.71 -1.29
CA LEU A 73 4.88 -8.11 -1.01
C LEU A 73 3.72 -9.02 -1.44
N LYS A 74 3.88 -9.80 -2.51
CA LYS A 74 2.88 -10.79 -2.97
C LYS A 74 2.80 -12.00 -2.05
N ASP A 75 3.93 -12.46 -1.54
CA ASP A 75 4.02 -13.60 -0.64
C ASP A 75 3.25 -13.33 0.65
N VAL A 76 3.42 -12.13 1.24
CA VAL A 76 2.73 -11.72 2.48
C VAL A 76 1.36 -11.09 2.25
N LYS A 77 0.82 -11.15 1.01
CA LYS A 77 -0.53 -10.66 0.66
C LYS A 77 -0.74 -9.16 0.86
N ILE A 78 0.31 -8.36 0.77
CA ILE A 78 0.19 -6.89 0.63
C ILE A 78 -0.13 -6.52 -0.82
N LEU A 79 0.45 -7.24 -1.79
CA LEU A 79 0.25 -6.98 -3.22
C LEU A 79 -0.43 -8.16 -3.91
N PHE A 80 -1.40 -7.86 -4.75
CA PHE A 80 -2.13 -8.83 -5.57
C PHE A 80 -2.07 -8.46 -7.03
N GLU A 81 -2.04 -9.48 -7.90
CA GLU A 81 -2.16 -9.29 -9.35
C GLU A 81 -3.57 -9.51 -9.88
N ASN A 82 -4.45 -10.07 -9.04
CA ASN A 82 -5.81 -10.42 -9.38
C ASN A 82 -6.79 -9.81 -8.36
N PRO A 83 -7.74 -8.95 -8.79
CA PRO A 83 -8.69 -8.31 -7.89
C PRO A 83 -9.63 -9.31 -7.19
N ILE A 84 -9.93 -10.46 -7.81
CA ILE A 84 -10.79 -11.51 -7.22
C ILE A 84 -10.05 -12.19 -6.06
N GLU A 85 -8.76 -12.48 -6.24
CA GLU A 85 -7.94 -13.05 -5.16
C GLU A 85 -7.78 -12.07 -4.00
N ALA A 86 -7.61 -10.78 -4.29
CA ALA A 86 -7.55 -9.74 -3.28
C ALA A 86 -8.86 -9.66 -2.49
N SER A 87 -10.02 -9.66 -3.16
CA SER A 87 -11.33 -9.67 -2.49
C SER A 87 -11.52 -10.89 -1.60
N ASN A 88 -11.20 -12.08 -2.10
CA ASN A 88 -11.30 -13.32 -1.32
C ASN A 88 -10.38 -13.33 -0.10
N PHE A 89 -9.21 -12.69 -0.20
CA PHE A 89 -8.33 -12.52 0.95
C PHE A 89 -8.90 -11.53 1.97
N VAL A 90 -9.40 -10.38 1.51
CA VAL A 90 -10.06 -9.39 2.36
C VAL A 90 -11.18 -10.04 3.14
N ASP A 91 -12.08 -10.80 2.49
CA ASP A 91 -13.19 -11.47 3.16
C ASP A 91 -12.73 -12.41 4.30
N LYS A 92 -11.56 -13.05 4.16
CA LYS A 92 -11.00 -13.95 5.18
C LYS A 92 -10.44 -13.21 6.39
N VAL A 93 -9.82 -12.05 6.18
CA VAL A 93 -9.16 -11.29 7.25
C VAL A 93 -10.00 -10.11 7.76
N TYR A 94 -11.12 -9.80 7.11
CA TYR A 94 -11.87 -8.56 7.34
C TYR A 94 -12.29 -8.41 8.79
N ASP A 95 -12.69 -9.49 9.46
CA ASP A 95 -13.12 -9.44 10.86
C ASP A 95 -11.97 -9.01 11.78
N ASN A 96 -10.76 -9.53 11.55
CA ASN A 96 -9.55 -9.23 12.31
C ASN A 96 -8.33 -8.95 11.41
N ILE A 97 -8.29 -7.75 10.83
CA ILE A 97 -7.22 -7.32 9.92
C ILE A 97 -5.86 -7.29 10.64
N ASP A 98 -5.85 -6.91 11.91
CA ASP A 98 -4.63 -6.80 12.71
C ASP A 98 -3.92 -8.16 12.86
N SER A 99 -4.65 -9.27 12.88
CA SER A 99 -4.04 -10.61 12.95
C SER A 99 -3.14 -10.93 11.76
N TRP A 100 -3.46 -10.41 10.59
CA TRP A 100 -2.60 -10.49 9.40
C TRP A 100 -1.58 -9.35 9.40
N TRP A 101 -2.06 -8.11 9.50
CA TRP A 101 -1.23 -6.94 9.30
C TRP A 101 -0.07 -6.85 10.30
N LEU A 102 -0.32 -7.14 11.57
CA LEU A 102 0.68 -7.09 12.64
C LEU A 102 1.46 -8.40 12.80
N SER A 103 1.28 -9.38 11.91
CA SER A 103 2.09 -10.59 11.92
C SER A 103 3.56 -10.27 11.65
N GLU A 104 4.46 -11.07 12.23
CA GLU A 104 5.91 -10.88 12.11
C GLU A 104 6.37 -10.87 10.65
N ASP A 105 5.86 -11.80 9.84
CA ASP A 105 6.21 -11.90 8.42
C ASP A 105 5.78 -10.65 7.64
N VAL A 106 4.55 -10.18 7.84
CA VAL A 106 4.03 -8.98 7.15
C VAL A 106 4.82 -7.75 7.55
N GLN A 107 5.07 -7.56 8.86
CA GLN A 107 5.80 -6.40 9.36
C GLN A 107 7.25 -6.38 8.87
N LYS A 108 7.93 -7.52 8.90
CA LYS A 108 9.30 -7.66 8.40
C LYS A 108 9.41 -7.29 6.93
N ILE A 109 8.52 -7.84 6.09
CA ILE A 109 8.53 -7.55 4.65
C ILE A 109 8.15 -6.09 4.37
N ARG A 110 7.18 -5.53 5.10
CA ARG A 110 6.80 -4.11 5.02
C ARG A 110 7.99 -3.21 5.33
N GLU A 111 8.69 -3.47 6.43
CA GLU A 111 9.85 -2.68 6.87
C GLU A 111 11.00 -2.77 5.87
N GLU A 112 11.31 -3.97 5.39
CA GLU A 112 12.31 -4.19 4.35
C GLU A 112 11.98 -3.40 3.07
N PHE A 113 10.72 -3.46 2.62
CA PHE A 113 10.27 -2.70 1.46
C PHE A 113 10.38 -1.18 1.69
N CYS A 114 9.90 -0.69 2.85
CA CYS A 114 9.93 0.73 3.18
C CYS A 114 11.36 1.24 3.28
N TYR A 115 12.29 0.50 3.87
CA TYR A 115 13.69 0.90 3.95
C TYR A 115 14.31 1.22 2.57
N ASN A 116 13.87 0.52 1.51
CA ASN A 116 14.39 0.70 0.15
C ASN A 116 13.58 1.70 -0.69
N TYR A 117 12.26 1.78 -0.50
CA TYR A 117 11.35 2.49 -1.41
C TYR A 117 10.46 3.55 -0.75
N ALA A 118 10.43 3.62 0.58
CA ALA A 118 9.62 4.58 1.34
C ALA A 118 10.30 4.93 2.69
N ARG A 119 11.62 5.16 2.67
CA ARG A 119 12.41 5.28 3.90
C ARG A 119 12.03 6.54 4.64
N THR A 120 11.74 6.38 5.92
CA THR A 120 11.57 7.49 6.88
C THR A 120 12.59 7.31 8.00
N SER A 121 13.06 8.43 8.55
CA SER A 121 14.00 8.44 9.67
C SER A 121 13.75 9.68 10.50
N GLU A 122 13.85 9.57 11.83
CA GLU A 122 13.83 10.74 12.70
C GLU A 122 15.11 11.58 12.54
N ASP A 123 16.20 10.93 12.09
CA ASP A 123 17.51 11.55 11.86
C ASP A 123 17.75 11.89 10.37
N TRP A 124 16.68 11.97 9.57
CA TRP A 124 16.78 12.13 8.11
C TRP A 124 17.67 13.30 7.70
N VAL A 125 17.69 14.40 8.46
CA VAL A 125 18.54 15.57 8.16
C VAL A 125 20.01 15.18 8.13
N ASN A 126 20.50 14.48 9.16
CA ASN A 126 21.89 14.10 9.25
C ASN A 126 22.23 12.99 8.24
N GLU A 127 21.31 12.06 8.00
CA GLU A 127 21.45 11.05 6.94
C GLU A 127 21.69 11.72 5.58
N TRP A 128 20.86 12.70 5.21
CA TRP A 128 21.02 13.42 3.93
C TRP A 128 22.29 14.27 3.89
N VAL A 129 22.64 14.96 4.97
CA VAL A 129 23.90 15.72 5.04
C VAL A 129 25.09 14.81 4.78
N LYS A 130 25.10 13.61 5.38
CA LYS A 130 26.15 12.61 5.14
C LYS A 130 26.18 12.19 3.67
N GLU A 131 25.06 11.77 3.10
CA GLU A 131 24.98 11.33 1.70
C GLU A 131 25.48 12.41 0.73
N PHE A 132 25.09 13.68 0.93
CA PHE A 132 25.53 14.77 0.06
C PHE A 132 27.01 15.14 0.21
N ASN A 133 27.63 14.84 1.36
CA ASN A 133 29.07 15.03 1.55
C ASN A 133 29.91 13.89 0.93
N GLU A 134 29.29 12.76 0.58
CA GLU A 134 29.94 11.62 -0.06
C GLU A 134 29.93 11.69 -1.60
N ILE A 135 29.25 12.70 -2.18
CA ILE A 135 29.16 12.99 -3.62
C ILE A 135 30.15 14.10 -4.00
#